data_AF-A0A960RRB7-F1
#
_entry.id   AF-A0A960RRB7-F1
#
_cell.length_a   1.000
_cell.length_b   1.000
_cell.length_c   1.000
_cell.angle_alpha   90.00
_cell.angle_beta   90.00
_cell.angle_gamma   90.00
#
_symmetry.space_group_name_H-M   'P 1'
#
loop_
_entity.id
_entity.type
_entity.pdbx_description
1 polymer ?
#
loop_
_entity_poly.entity_id
_entity_poly.type
_entity_poly.pdbx_seq_one_letter_code
_entity_poly.pdbx_strand_id
1 'polypeptide(L)'
;MSNKEVESKHMHQARDLLAASMGAPMSLEDREKKAIELGALILSESNATLTKEEKKRYGELHRMMSDPVGKVFLTAMTDQCFRSKNNQRIANQMVYLLNLYGIPKFFSPFKRLQLYLFKVLGEHFANILVPIAIYTLRKETSSVIIPGEKGPLSRHIKKRKEQGIRLNLNHLG
;
A
#
# COMPACT_ATOMS: atom_id res chain seq x y z
N MET A 1 -2.00 10.11 -26.99
CA MET A 1 -1.59 11.53 -26.94
C MET A 1 -0.79 11.70 -25.66
N SER A 2 0.48 12.05 -25.78
CA SER A 2 1.42 12.16 -24.65
C SER A 2 1.01 13.36 -23.80
N ASN A 3 0.46 13.09 -22.61
CA ASN A 3 0.30 14.11 -21.58
C ASN A 3 1.73 14.45 -21.14
N LYS A 4 2.34 15.48 -21.73
CA LYS A 4 3.47 16.15 -21.08
C LYS A 4 2.88 16.74 -19.81
N GLU A 5 3.01 16.01 -18.70
CA GLU A 5 2.66 16.51 -17.37
C GLU A 5 3.40 17.85 -17.21
N VAL A 6 2.64 18.93 -17.16
CA VAL A 6 3.17 20.24 -16.82
C VAL A 6 3.70 20.10 -15.40
N GLU A 7 5.01 20.23 -15.26
CA GLU A 7 5.69 20.08 -13.99
C GLU A 7 5.11 21.07 -12.97
N SER A 8 4.72 20.58 -11.80
CA SER A 8 4.09 21.42 -10.79
C SER A 8 5.08 22.46 -10.28
N LYS A 9 4.55 23.56 -9.74
CA LYS A 9 5.36 24.60 -9.10
C LYS A 9 6.25 24.02 -7.98
N HIS A 10 5.70 23.12 -7.14
CA HIS A 10 6.45 22.53 -6.04
C HIS A 10 7.59 21.64 -6.53
N MET A 11 7.38 20.88 -7.61
CA MET A 11 8.41 20.03 -8.22
C MET A 11 9.55 20.83 -8.84
N HIS A 12 9.22 21.91 -9.55
CA HIS A 12 10.21 22.83 -10.09
C HIS A 12 11.08 23.43 -8.98
N GLN A 13 10.45 23.98 -7.93
CA GLN A 13 11.16 24.55 -6.79
C GLN A 13 12.03 23.52 -6.06
N ALA A 14 11.55 22.28 -5.90
CA ALA A 14 12.31 21.21 -5.27
C ALA A 14 13.57 20.84 -6.07
N ARG A 15 13.47 20.82 -7.40
CA ARG A 15 14.63 20.56 -8.29
C ARG A 15 15.65 21.69 -8.24
N ASP A 16 15.20 22.95 -8.26
CA ASP A 16 16.09 24.11 -8.15
C ASP A 16 16.85 24.07 -6.81
N LEU A 17 16.14 23.79 -5.72
CA LEU A 17 16.72 23.69 -4.38
C LEU A 17 17.77 22.57 -4.30
N LEU A 18 17.50 21.41 -4.90
CA LEU A 18 18.45 20.29 -4.98
C LEU A 18 19.67 20.64 -5.84
N ALA A 19 19.47 21.24 -7.01
CA ALA A 19 20.55 21.66 -7.90
C ALA A 19 21.47 22.68 -7.23
N ALA A 20 20.90 23.67 -6.53
CA ALA A 20 21.65 24.68 -5.77
C ALA A 20 22.36 24.12 -4.51
N SER A 21 22.08 22.88 -4.13
CA SER A 21 22.65 22.23 -2.94
C SER A 21 23.67 21.14 -3.28
N MET A 22 23.71 20.65 -4.51
CA MET A 22 24.67 19.63 -4.93
C MET A 22 26.09 20.19 -5.00
N GLY A 23 27.01 19.56 -4.28
CA GLY A 23 28.44 19.89 -4.32
C GLY A 23 28.84 21.20 -3.63
N ALA A 24 27.88 21.96 -3.11
CA ALA A 24 28.14 23.21 -2.41
C ALA A 24 28.59 22.93 -0.95
N PRO A 25 29.73 23.48 -0.50
CA PRO A 25 30.05 23.49 0.92
C PRO A 25 29.00 24.35 1.65
N MET A 26 28.37 23.77 2.66
CA MET A 26 27.28 24.39 3.42
C MET A 26 27.48 24.07 4.90
N SER A 27 27.13 25.03 5.75
CA SER A 27 27.06 24.82 7.20
C SER A 27 25.99 23.77 7.55
N LEU A 28 26.03 23.24 8.76
CA LEU A 28 24.99 22.32 9.24
C LEU A 28 23.62 22.99 9.26
N GLU A 29 23.56 24.24 9.70
CA GLU A 29 22.33 25.04 9.80
C GLU A 29 21.71 25.29 8.42
N ASP A 30 22.53 25.63 7.42
CA ASP A 30 22.04 25.81 6.04
C ASP A 30 21.50 24.49 5.46
N ARG A 31 22.14 23.37 5.77
CA ARG A 31 21.68 22.04 5.33
C ARG A 31 20.35 21.68 5.96
N GLU A 32 20.19 21.93 7.26
CA GLU A 32 18.94 21.68 7.97
C GLU A 32 17.80 22.50 7.36
N LYS A 33 18.02 23.81 7.18
CA LYS A 33 17.02 24.70 6.59
C LYS A 33 16.58 24.24 5.20
N LYS A 34 17.53 23.92 4.32
CA LYS A 34 17.23 23.44 2.97
C LYS A 34 16.57 22.05 2.98
N ALA A 35 16.91 21.18 3.92
CA ALA A 35 16.26 19.87 4.05
C ALA A 35 14.79 20.01 4.49
N ILE A 36 14.50 20.91 5.43
CA ILE A 36 13.13 21.22 5.86
C ILE A 36 12.34 21.81 4.69
N GLU A 37 12.91 22.76 3.95
CA GLU A 37 12.28 23.38 2.79
C GLU A 37 11.97 22.35 1.70
N LEU A 38 12.94 21.48 1.37
CA LEU A 38 12.73 20.39 0.42
C LEU A 38 11.62 19.44 0.89
N GLY A 39 11.62 19.06 2.17
CA GLY A 39 10.58 18.23 2.76
C GLY A 39 9.19 18.84 2.64
N ALA A 40 9.06 20.16 2.88
CA ALA A 40 7.81 20.89 2.73
C ALA A 40 7.31 20.92 1.27
N LEU A 41 8.21 21.11 0.30
CA LEU A 41 7.87 21.07 -1.13
C LEU A 41 7.40 19.67 -1.56
N ILE A 42 8.13 18.62 -1.15
CA ILE A 42 7.76 17.21 -1.45
C ILE A 42 6.40 16.87 -0.82
N LEU A 43 6.15 17.29 0.42
CA LEU A 43 4.88 17.05 1.10
C LEU A 43 3.72 17.76 0.40
N SER A 44 3.94 19.02 -0.01
CA SER A 44 2.94 19.81 -0.71
C SER A 44 2.56 19.18 -2.06
N GLU A 45 3.56 18.72 -2.81
CA GLU A 45 3.32 17.99 -4.06
C GLU A 45 2.59 16.67 -3.85
N SER A 46 3.02 15.90 -2.84
CA SER A 46 2.42 14.61 -2.53
C SER A 46 0.94 14.75 -2.16
N ASN A 47 0.58 15.83 -1.44
CA ASN A 47 -0.81 16.13 -1.11
C ASN A 47 -1.61 16.61 -2.31
N ALA A 48 -1.00 17.39 -3.22
CA ALA A 48 -1.67 17.92 -4.41
C ALA A 48 -1.95 16.84 -5.48
N THR A 49 -1.07 15.84 -5.58
CA THR A 49 -1.16 14.75 -6.58
C THR A 49 -1.87 13.50 -6.07
N LEU A 50 -2.32 13.51 -4.81
CA LEU A 50 -2.94 12.36 -4.16
C LEU A 50 -4.25 11.94 -4.85
N THR A 51 -4.34 10.69 -5.29
CA THR A 51 -5.59 10.15 -5.83
C THR A 51 -6.62 9.89 -4.72
N LYS A 52 -7.91 9.78 -5.10
CA LYS A 52 -8.99 9.47 -4.15
C LYS A 52 -8.79 8.10 -3.48
N GLU A 53 -8.34 7.13 -4.26
CA GLU A 53 -8.05 5.77 -3.84
C GLU A 53 -6.88 5.72 -2.85
N GLU A 54 -5.82 6.49 -3.11
CA GLU A 54 -4.69 6.66 -2.18
C GLU A 54 -5.13 7.34 -0.89
N LYS A 55 -5.91 8.43 -0.98
CA LYS A 55 -6.45 9.12 0.20
C LYS A 55 -7.28 8.18 1.08
N LYS A 56 -8.10 7.32 0.48
CA LYS A 56 -8.88 6.30 1.21
C LYS A 56 -7.97 5.28 1.92
N ARG A 57 -6.92 4.81 1.24
CA ARG A 57 -5.92 3.87 1.82
C ARG A 57 -5.14 4.52 2.96
N TYR A 58 -4.66 5.74 2.78
CA TYR A 58 -3.99 6.48 3.85
C TYR A 58 -4.89 6.72 5.06
N GLY A 59 -6.17 7.02 4.85
CA GLY A 59 -7.13 7.11 5.95
C GLY A 59 -7.32 5.78 6.70
N GLU A 60 -7.30 4.65 6.01
CA GLU A 60 -7.36 3.32 6.64
C GLU A 60 -6.08 3.00 7.43
N LEU A 61 -4.90 3.28 6.86
CA LEU A 61 -3.62 3.15 7.53
C LEU A 61 -3.52 4.06 8.77
N HIS A 62 -3.99 5.30 8.67
CA HIS A 62 -4.01 6.24 9.79
C HIS A 62 -4.86 5.71 10.95
N ARG A 63 -6.08 5.23 10.67
CA ARG A 63 -6.92 4.62 11.70
C ARG A 63 -6.28 3.36 12.30
N MET A 64 -5.55 2.58 11.49
CA MET A 64 -4.85 1.38 11.93
C MET A 64 -3.74 1.70 12.94
N MET A 65 -3.09 2.87 12.85
CA MET A 65 -2.06 3.26 13.82
C MET A 65 -2.62 3.29 15.24
N SER A 66 -3.87 3.71 15.40
CA SER A 66 -4.61 3.79 16.66
C SER A 66 -5.43 2.54 17.00
N ASP A 67 -5.34 1.46 16.22
CA ASP A 67 -6.05 0.19 16.45
C ASP A 67 -5.06 -0.97 16.69
N PRO A 68 -4.48 -1.11 17.90
CA PRO A 68 -3.46 -2.13 18.19
C PRO A 68 -3.99 -3.55 18.03
N VAL A 69 -5.22 -3.84 18.46
CA VAL A 69 -5.85 -5.16 18.30
C VAL A 69 -6.09 -5.45 16.82
N GLY A 70 -6.57 -4.46 16.07
CA GLY A 70 -6.72 -4.57 14.62
C GLY A 70 -5.42 -4.87 13.89
N LYS A 71 -4.30 -4.26 14.31
CA LYS A 71 -2.97 -4.56 13.77
C LYS A 71 -2.60 -6.02 14.01
N VAL A 72 -2.80 -6.52 15.24
CA VAL A 72 -2.52 -7.93 15.57
C VAL A 72 -3.37 -8.87 14.70
N PHE A 73 -4.67 -8.57 14.54
CA PHE A 73 -5.54 -9.34 13.65
C PHE A 73 -4.99 -9.38 12.22
N LEU A 74 -4.66 -8.22 11.63
CA LEU A 74 -4.21 -8.14 10.24
C LEU A 74 -2.89 -8.89 10.03
N THR A 75 -1.95 -8.76 10.96
CA THR A 75 -0.69 -9.49 10.95
C THR A 75 -0.91 -10.99 11.05
N ALA A 76 -1.72 -11.45 12.03
CA ALA A 76 -2.01 -12.87 12.21
C ALA A 76 -2.77 -13.47 11.02
N MET A 77 -3.72 -12.73 10.45
CA MET A 77 -4.49 -13.17 9.29
C MET A 77 -3.59 -13.34 8.05
N THR A 78 -2.72 -12.35 7.80
CA THR A 78 -1.80 -12.41 6.66
C THR A 78 -0.77 -13.53 6.83
N ASP A 79 -0.26 -13.72 8.05
CA ASP A 79 0.74 -14.75 8.35
C ASP A 79 0.17 -16.17 8.35
N GLN A 80 -1.02 -16.38 8.92
CA GLN A 80 -1.54 -17.72 9.22
C GLN A 80 -2.56 -18.22 8.19
N CYS A 81 -3.50 -17.37 7.74
CA CYS A 81 -4.64 -17.86 6.98
C CYS A 81 -4.24 -18.41 5.61
N PHE A 82 -3.26 -17.81 4.93
CA PHE A 82 -2.95 -18.16 3.53
C PHE A 82 -1.78 -19.14 3.36
N ARG A 83 -1.31 -19.79 4.45
CA ARG A 83 -0.30 -20.86 4.37
C ARG A 83 -0.85 -22.17 3.83
N SER A 84 -2.15 -22.40 4.02
CA SER A 84 -2.84 -23.60 3.53
C SER A 84 -3.33 -23.39 2.10
N LYS A 85 -3.37 -24.46 1.29
CA LYS A 85 -4.10 -24.50 0.01
C LYS A 85 -5.54 -24.99 0.15
N ASN A 86 -5.90 -25.53 1.32
CA ASN A 86 -7.24 -26.04 1.60
C ASN A 86 -8.16 -24.91 2.06
N ASN A 87 -9.20 -24.60 1.26
CA ASN A 87 -10.16 -23.53 1.53
C ASN A 87 -10.86 -23.67 2.89
N GLN A 88 -11.23 -24.89 3.30
CA GLN A 88 -11.89 -25.12 4.58
C GLN A 88 -10.99 -24.73 5.76
N ARG A 89 -9.71 -25.10 5.68
CA ARG A 89 -8.69 -24.74 6.67
C ARG A 89 -8.50 -23.23 6.75
N ILE A 90 -8.44 -22.55 5.60
CA ILE A 90 -8.30 -21.09 5.53
C ILE A 90 -9.51 -20.40 6.17
N ALA A 91 -10.72 -20.83 5.81
CA ALA A 91 -11.97 -20.28 6.33
C ALA A 91 -12.06 -20.44 7.86
N ASN A 92 -11.80 -21.64 8.37
CA ASN A 92 -11.79 -21.92 9.80
C ASN A 92 -10.78 -21.04 10.55
N GLN A 93 -9.55 -20.89 10.04
CA GLN A 93 -8.55 -20.01 10.66
C GLN A 93 -8.98 -18.55 10.64
N MET A 94 -9.55 -18.07 9.53
CA MET A 94 -10.02 -16.68 9.44
C MET A 94 -11.19 -16.42 10.39
N VAL A 95 -12.15 -17.33 10.49
CA VAL A 95 -13.27 -17.25 11.45
C VAL A 95 -12.76 -17.29 12.89
N TYR A 96 -11.80 -18.17 13.20
CA TYR A 96 -11.14 -18.21 14.50
C TYR A 96 -10.50 -16.87 14.87
N LEU A 97 -9.72 -16.26 13.98
CA LEU A 97 -9.10 -14.94 14.22
C LEU A 97 -10.14 -13.83 14.38
N LEU A 98 -11.23 -13.87 13.61
CA LEU A 98 -12.37 -12.92 13.72
C LEU A 98 -13.17 -13.10 15.02
N ASN A 99 -13.12 -14.29 15.64
CA ASN A 99 -13.67 -14.55 16.97
C ASN A 99 -12.72 -14.08 18.07
N LEU A 100 -11.42 -14.34 17.92
CA LEU A 100 -10.40 -14.02 18.91
C LEU A 100 -10.16 -12.51 19.05
N TYR A 101 -9.99 -11.81 17.93
CA TYR A 101 -9.64 -10.37 17.92
C TYR A 101 -10.81 -9.45 17.59
N GLY A 102 -11.92 -10.01 17.12
CA GLY A 102 -13.03 -9.23 16.57
C GLY A 102 -12.74 -8.64 15.19
N ILE A 103 -13.70 -7.90 14.64
CA ILE A 103 -13.56 -7.21 13.36
C ILE A 103 -12.84 -5.87 13.60
N PRO A 104 -11.68 -5.62 12.96
CA PRO A 104 -10.93 -4.38 13.20
C PRO A 104 -11.72 -3.12 12.87
N LYS A 105 -11.58 -2.10 13.72
CA LYS A 105 -12.36 -0.86 13.62
C LYS A 105 -11.78 0.08 12.57
N PHE A 106 -10.48 -0.06 12.25
CA PHE A 106 -9.82 0.79 11.26
C PHE A 106 -10.33 0.58 9.82
N PHE A 107 -10.87 -0.60 9.51
CA PHE A 107 -11.45 -0.89 8.20
C PHE A 107 -12.68 -0.02 7.92
N SER A 108 -12.89 0.32 6.64
CA SER A 108 -14.13 1.00 6.22
C SER A 108 -15.39 0.19 6.59
N PRO A 109 -16.56 0.82 6.81
CA PRO A 109 -17.80 0.12 7.16
C PRO A 109 -18.15 -1.02 6.20
N PHE A 110 -17.91 -0.82 4.91
CA PHE A 110 -18.13 -1.84 3.88
C PHE A 110 -17.22 -3.07 4.08
N LYS A 111 -15.92 -2.86 4.34
CA LYS A 111 -14.99 -3.96 4.65
C LYS A 111 -15.36 -4.68 5.95
N ARG A 112 -15.82 -3.93 6.96
CA ARG A 112 -16.30 -4.51 8.22
C ARG A 112 -17.52 -5.39 8.01
N LEU A 113 -18.45 -4.98 7.17
CA LEU A 113 -19.59 -5.81 6.76
C LEU A 113 -19.15 -7.08 6.03
N GLN A 114 -18.20 -6.98 5.10
CA GLN A 114 -17.65 -8.16 4.41
C GLN A 114 -17.02 -9.16 5.38
N LEU A 115 -16.21 -8.68 6.34
CA LEU A 115 -15.62 -9.53 7.38
C LEU A 115 -16.67 -10.13 8.31
N TYR A 116 -17.74 -9.40 8.61
CA TYR A 116 -18.87 -9.93 9.37
C TYR A 116 -19.58 -11.05 8.62
N LEU A 117 -19.88 -10.86 7.33
CA LEU A 117 -20.47 -11.90 6.50
C LEU A 117 -19.56 -13.13 6.40
N PHE A 118 -18.25 -12.92 6.24
CA PHE A 118 -17.27 -14.00 6.23
C PHE A 118 -17.24 -14.73 7.58
N LYS A 119 -17.32 -14.01 8.70
CA LYS A 119 -17.37 -14.60 10.04
C LYS A 119 -18.54 -15.58 10.20
N VAL A 120 -19.71 -15.23 9.65
CA VAL A 120 -20.94 -16.02 9.79
C VAL A 120 -21.02 -17.15 8.77
N LEU A 121 -20.60 -16.91 7.52
CA LEU A 121 -20.82 -17.81 6.39
C LEU A 121 -19.55 -18.55 5.93
N GLY A 122 -18.38 -18.12 6.42
CA GLY A 122 -17.06 -18.50 5.92
C GLY A 122 -16.83 -20.01 5.90
N GLU A 123 -17.20 -20.71 6.98
CA GLU A 123 -16.99 -22.15 7.07
C GLU A 123 -17.94 -22.94 6.16
N HIS A 124 -19.17 -22.48 5.99
CA HIS A 124 -20.17 -23.19 5.18
C HIS A 124 -19.96 -22.99 3.68
N PHE A 125 -19.46 -21.81 3.28
CA PHE A 125 -19.23 -21.44 1.89
C PHE A 125 -17.74 -21.23 1.59
N ALA A 126 -16.86 -22.00 2.25
CA ALA A 126 -15.41 -21.83 2.17
C ALA A 126 -14.88 -21.88 0.72
N ASN A 127 -15.42 -22.78 -0.11
CA ASN A 127 -15.00 -22.94 -1.50
C ASN A 127 -15.35 -21.75 -2.41
N ILE A 128 -16.20 -20.83 -1.96
CA ILE A 128 -16.57 -19.62 -2.70
C ILE A 128 -15.92 -18.40 -2.04
N LEU A 129 -16.07 -18.26 -0.73
CA LEU A 129 -15.66 -17.06 0.00
C LEU A 129 -14.13 -16.94 0.11
N VAL A 130 -13.40 -18.04 0.27
CA VAL A 130 -11.94 -18.00 0.37
C VAL A 130 -11.28 -17.55 -0.94
N PRO A 131 -11.63 -18.11 -2.12
CA PRO A 131 -11.12 -17.59 -3.40
C PRO A 131 -11.40 -16.09 -3.59
N ILE A 132 -12.60 -15.61 -3.22
CA ILE A 132 -12.95 -14.18 -3.30
C ILE A 132 -12.07 -13.34 -2.37
N ALA A 133 -11.82 -13.82 -1.14
CA ALA A 133 -10.96 -13.13 -0.18
C ALA A 133 -9.51 -13.04 -0.71
N ILE A 134 -8.96 -14.13 -1.24
CA ILE A 134 -7.62 -14.17 -1.84
C ILE A 134 -7.53 -13.24 -3.04
N TYR A 135 -8.54 -13.26 -3.93
CA TYR A 135 -8.58 -12.38 -5.09
C TYR A 135 -8.58 -10.90 -4.67
N THR A 136 -9.44 -10.55 -3.70
CA THR A 136 -9.51 -9.19 -3.15
C THR A 136 -8.17 -8.75 -2.56
N LEU A 137 -7.54 -9.61 -1.74
CA LEU A 137 -6.24 -9.32 -1.14
C LEU A 137 -5.15 -9.09 -2.20
N ARG A 138 -5.06 -9.95 -3.22
CA ARG A 138 -4.11 -9.80 -4.34
C ARG A 138 -4.37 -8.50 -5.11
N LYS A 139 -5.63 -8.14 -5.32
CA LYS A 139 -6.01 -6.90 -5.99
C LYS A 139 -5.56 -5.68 -5.18
N GLU A 140 -5.79 -5.67 -3.87
CA GLU A 140 -5.38 -4.56 -2.99
C GLU A 140 -3.85 -4.41 -2.91
N THR A 141 -3.12 -5.52 -2.91
CA THR A 141 -1.64 -5.53 -2.82
C THR A 141 -0.94 -5.33 -4.16
N SER A 142 -1.65 -5.42 -5.29
CA SER A 142 -1.08 -5.30 -6.64
C SER A 142 -0.37 -3.97 -6.94
N SER A 143 -0.68 -2.92 -6.17
CA SER A 143 0.00 -1.62 -6.30
C SER A 143 1.44 -1.63 -5.77
N VAL A 144 1.79 -2.58 -4.90
CA VAL A 144 3.10 -2.70 -4.25
C VAL A 144 3.79 -4.04 -4.51
N ILE A 145 3.02 -5.09 -4.84
CA ILE A 145 3.54 -6.40 -5.23
C ILE A 145 3.23 -6.64 -6.70
N ILE A 146 4.28 -6.79 -7.50
CA ILE A 146 4.17 -7.02 -8.95
C ILE A 146 4.25 -8.53 -9.21
N PRO A 147 3.41 -9.09 -10.10
CA PRO A 147 3.51 -10.49 -10.48
C PRO A 147 4.88 -10.81 -11.10
N GLY A 148 5.50 -11.92 -10.66
CA GLY A 148 6.86 -12.32 -11.06
C GLY A 148 6.96 -12.96 -12.45
N GLU A 149 5.84 -13.21 -13.11
CA GLU A 149 5.81 -13.82 -14.44
C GLU A 149 6.45 -12.89 -15.49
N LYS A 150 7.22 -13.48 -16.42
CA LYS A 150 8.01 -12.73 -17.42
C LYS A 150 7.22 -11.63 -18.14
N GLY A 151 5.97 -11.91 -18.53
CA GLY A 151 5.13 -10.96 -19.26
C GLY A 151 4.77 -9.71 -18.44
N PRO A 152 3.98 -9.84 -17.35
CA PRO A 152 3.66 -8.73 -16.44
C PRO A 152 4.89 -7.97 -15.94
N LEU A 153 5.94 -8.68 -15.52
CA LEU A 153 7.16 -8.07 -15.00
C LEU A 153 7.88 -7.22 -16.07
N SER A 154 8.07 -7.74 -17.28
CA SER A 154 8.73 -7.02 -18.37
C SER A 154 7.97 -5.75 -18.76
N ARG A 155 6.63 -5.83 -18.80
CA ARG A 155 5.78 -4.65 -19.06
C ARG A 155 5.95 -3.59 -17.98
N HIS A 156 6.01 -3.98 -16.71
CA HIS A 156 6.24 -3.04 -15.61
C HIS A 156 7.61 -2.38 -15.71
N ILE A 157 8.68 -3.16 -15.94
CA ILE A 157 10.05 -2.65 -16.06
C ILE A 157 10.15 -1.64 -17.21
N LYS A 158 9.61 -1.97 -18.38
CA LYS A 158 9.62 -1.07 -19.54
C LYS A 158 8.91 0.25 -19.24
N LYS A 159 7.70 0.18 -18.66
CA LYS A 159 6.93 1.37 -18.26
C LYS A 159 7.71 2.27 -17.29
N ARG A 160 8.38 1.69 -16.29
CA ARG A 160 9.15 2.45 -15.30
C ARG A 160 10.40 3.08 -15.92
N LYS A 161 11.07 2.38 -16.84
CA LYS A 161 12.19 2.92 -17.61
C LYS A 161 11.77 4.13 -18.46
N GLU A 162 10.61 4.04 -19.13
CA GLU A 162 10.02 5.16 -19.90
C GLU A 162 9.69 6.38 -19.02
N GLN A 163 9.40 6.15 -17.73
CA GLN A 163 9.19 7.21 -16.73
C GLN A 163 10.49 7.76 -16.13
N GLY A 164 11.66 7.29 -16.57
CA GLY A 164 12.95 7.67 -15.97
C GLY A 164 13.19 7.10 -14.57
N ILE A 165 12.38 6.11 -14.15
CA ILE A 165 12.47 5.48 -12.82
C ILE A 165 13.39 4.27 -12.88
N ARG A 166 14.44 4.26 -12.03
CA ARG A 166 15.29 3.10 -11.79
C ARG A 166 14.58 2.14 -10.83
N LEU A 167 14.63 0.84 -11.13
CA LEU A 167 14.03 -0.20 -10.30
C LEU A 167 15.10 -1.01 -9.57
N ASN A 168 14.82 -1.33 -8.31
CA ASN A 168 15.50 -2.37 -7.56
C ASN A 168 14.49 -3.51 -7.32
N LEU A 169 14.80 -4.73 -7.76
CA LEU A 169 13.89 -5.87 -7.68
C LEU A 169 14.25 -6.74 -6.48
N ASN A 170 13.29 -6.92 -5.56
CA ASN A 170 13.38 -7.91 -4.50
C ASN A 170 12.43 -9.08 -4.84
N HIS A 171 12.99 -10.28 -5.03
CA HIS A 171 12.21 -11.47 -5.34
C HIS A 171 11.64 -12.07 -4.05
N LEU A 172 10.31 -12.15 -3.95
CA LEU A 172 9.65 -12.79 -2.82
C LEU A 172 9.74 -14.32 -2.96
N GLY A 173 10.11 -15.00 -1.87
CA GLY A 173 10.23 -16.46 -1.80
C GLY A 173 8.91 -17.18 -1.57
#